data_AF-A0A7C9RMG9-F1
#
_entry.id   AF-A0A7C9RMG9-F1
#
_cell.length_a   1.000
_cell.length_b   1.000
_cell.length_c   1.000
_cell.angle_alpha   90.00
_cell.angle_beta   90.00
_cell.angle_gamma   90.00
#
_symmetry.space_group_name_H-M   'P 1'
#
loop_
_entity.id
_entity.type
_entity.pdbx_description
1 polymer ?
#
loop_
_entity_poly.entity_id
_entity_poly.type
_entity_poly.pdbx_seq_one_letter_code
_entity_poly.pdbx_strand_id
1 'polypeptide(L)'
;MRALIALAAITAIAGCVAVVPIDRPSDYTAPSKLTSCRVELPQEWKDQLSRDRTEAGSHEQVTVVGANENGDTTLVKTTRNRTTELVLRDSKKRQQVMAVQDDAQLFDVEFDGRWVTFSTTPSPSDRTTTTYAWDARNDGAPVRIGDAGAVVHNGKAAWSDSLGVHVYDLVKKKDKVVGQGSSPAFLGDAVIWRQDGRFRAVDALPEQLRNAEPDASVASDGRTVVWAQGDALRGWRADWTEPRELAEIKAAPKAEGIVFPRVSGDFVSWQSESSYVTDMRSGATMHTTEDSYWLEVHGGALTQKGWRVASSAPLSSLSPLPRC
;
A
#
# COMPACT_ATOMS: atom_id res chain seq x y z
N MET A 1 0.22 60.67 9.12
CA MET A 1 1.22 59.78 9.74
C MET A 1 0.51 59.01 10.86
N ARG A 2 0.66 57.67 10.90
CA ARG A 2 0.02 56.67 11.81
C ARG A 2 -1.37 56.19 11.34
N ALA A 3 -1.45 55.11 10.54
CA ALA A 3 -1.33 53.68 10.88
C ALA A 3 -2.71 53.06 11.21
N LEU A 4 -3.38 52.57 10.16
CA LEU A 4 -4.48 51.62 10.26
C LEU A 4 -3.87 50.22 10.27
N ILE A 5 -3.94 49.55 11.42
CA ILE A 5 -3.58 48.15 11.58
C ILE A 5 -4.73 47.34 10.97
N ALA A 6 -4.48 46.79 9.79
CA ALA A 6 -5.37 45.82 9.17
C ALA A 6 -5.34 44.53 9.99
N LEU A 7 -6.51 44.16 10.51
CA LEU A 7 -6.79 42.85 11.09
C LEU A 7 -6.62 41.79 9.98
N ALA A 8 -5.48 41.11 9.94
CA ALA A 8 -5.32 39.93 9.12
C ALA A 8 -6.07 38.78 9.79
N ALA A 9 -7.23 38.44 9.22
CA ALA A 9 -7.96 37.23 9.53
C ALA A 9 -7.06 36.03 9.22
N ILE A 10 -6.65 35.33 10.28
CA ILE A 10 -6.03 34.01 10.17
C ILE A 10 -7.17 33.04 9.83
N THR A 11 -7.41 32.85 8.54
CA THR A 11 -8.15 31.68 8.04
C THR A 11 -7.26 30.47 8.27
N ALA A 12 -7.40 29.87 9.45
CA ALA A 12 -6.95 28.52 9.72
C ALA A 12 -7.69 27.60 8.74
N ILE A 13 -7.01 27.23 7.65
CA ILE A 13 -7.40 26.11 6.81
C ILE A 13 -7.11 24.87 7.67
N ALA A 14 -8.08 24.52 8.52
CA ALA A 14 -8.18 23.20 9.07
C ALA A 14 -8.34 22.26 7.87
N GLY A 15 -7.23 21.65 7.46
CA GLY A 15 -7.26 20.50 6.56
C GLY A 15 -8.03 19.41 7.27
N CYS A 16 -9.34 19.37 7.03
CA CYS A 16 -10.14 18.18 7.16
C CYS A 16 -9.57 17.17 6.16
N VAL A 17 -8.46 16.52 6.52
CA VAL A 17 -8.22 15.15 6.08
C VAL A 17 -9.32 14.37 6.79
N ALA A 18 -10.49 14.31 6.17
CA ALA A 18 -11.46 13.30 6.52
C ALA A 18 -10.67 12.00 6.52
N VAL A 19 -10.64 11.32 7.66
CA VAL A 19 -10.17 9.95 7.75
C VAL A 19 -11.13 9.17 6.87
N VAL A 20 -10.86 9.11 5.57
CA VAL A 20 -11.58 8.25 4.66
C VAL A 20 -11.38 6.85 5.22
N PRO A 21 -12.43 6.10 5.52
CA PRO A 21 -12.28 4.72 5.95
C PRO A 21 -11.59 3.99 4.79
N ILE A 22 -10.27 3.78 4.91
CA ILE A 22 -9.44 3.03 3.95
C ILE A 22 -10.02 1.60 3.76
N ASP A 23 -10.89 1.17 4.68
CA ASP A 23 -11.48 -0.16 4.75
C ASP A 23 -12.86 -0.31 4.10
N ARG A 24 -13.46 0.75 3.52
CA ARG A 24 -14.77 0.61 2.86
C ARG A 24 -14.66 0.98 1.38
N PRO A 25 -14.77 -0.01 0.46
CA PRO A 25 -15.03 0.30 -0.93
C PRO A 25 -16.27 1.20 -1.02
N SER A 26 -16.13 2.34 -1.67
CA SER A 26 -17.26 3.21 -1.96
C SER A 26 -18.24 2.45 -2.87
N ASP A 27 -19.55 2.56 -2.61
CA ASP A 27 -20.59 2.10 -3.55
C ASP A 27 -20.60 2.97 -4.83
N TYR A 28 -19.79 4.03 -4.85
CA TYR A 28 -19.57 4.93 -5.99
C TYR A 28 -18.16 4.74 -6.54
N THR A 29 -18.08 4.39 -7.82
CA THR A 29 -16.85 4.44 -8.62
C THR A 29 -16.80 5.76 -9.39
N ALA A 30 -15.79 6.59 -9.15
CA ALA A 30 -15.63 7.85 -9.90
C ALA A 30 -15.38 7.59 -11.39
N PRO A 31 -15.82 8.47 -12.31
CA PRO A 31 -15.45 8.38 -13.71
C PRO A 31 -13.94 8.33 -13.90
N SER A 32 -13.48 7.53 -14.87
CA SER A 32 -12.04 7.43 -15.17
C SER A 32 -11.46 8.79 -15.55
N LYS A 33 -10.39 9.19 -14.85
CA LYS A 33 -9.60 10.40 -15.14
C LYS A 33 -8.24 10.12 -15.74
N LEU A 34 -8.00 8.90 -16.21
CA LEU A 34 -6.77 8.53 -16.89
C LEU A 34 -6.60 9.34 -18.19
N THR A 35 -5.39 9.87 -18.39
CA THR A 35 -4.91 10.35 -19.70
C THR A 35 -4.16 9.26 -20.44
N SER A 36 -3.56 8.32 -19.72
CA SER A 36 -2.81 7.18 -20.27
C SER A 36 -3.71 6.06 -20.82
N CYS A 37 -3.08 5.04 -21.42
CA CYS A 37 -3.73 3.87 -22.00
C CYS A 37 -4.71 3.21 -21.03
N ARG A 38 -6.00 3.14 -21.43
CA ARG A 38 -7.07 2.52 -20.64
C ARG A 38 -7.53 1.21 -21.28
N VAL A 39 -7.66 0.17 -20.46
CA VAL A 39 -8.28 -1.12 -20.84
C VAL A 39 -9.34 -1.56 -19.84
N GLU A 40 -10.25 -2.44 -20.27
CA GLU A 40 -11.21 -3.12 -19.39
C GLU A 40 -10.58 -4.33 -18.69
N LEU A 41 -11.20 -4.76 -17.58
CA LEU A 41 -10.78 -5.96 -16.84
C LEU A 41 -10.98 -7.22 -17.70
N PRO A 42 -9.91 -7.95 -18.09
CA PRO A 42 -10.04 -9.14 -18.92
C PRO A 42 -10.90 -10.21 -18.23
N GLN A 43 -11.73 -10.91 -19.01
CA GLN A 43 -12.57 -11.98 -18.48
C GLN A 43 -11.73 -13.07 -17.78
N GLU A 44 -10.57 -13.40 -18.33
CA GLU A 44 -9.62 -14.34 -17.72
C GLU A 44 -9.27 -13.94 -16.28
N TRP A 45 -9.00 -12.66 -16.03
CA TRP A 45 -8.65 -12.19 -14.68
C TRP A 45 -9.85 -12.31 -13.73
N LYS A 46 -11.06 -11.98 -14.20
CA LYS A 46 -12.30 -12.19 -13.44
C LYS A 46 -12.49 -13.66 -13.08
N ASP A 47 -12.24 -14.54 -14.05
CA ASP A 47 -12.33 -15.98 -13.86
C ASP A 47 -11.31 -16.47 -12.83
N GLN A 48 -10.06 -15.98 -12.86
CA GLN A 48 -9.06 -16.32 -11.85
C GLN A 48 -9.46 -15.87 -10.46
N LEU A 49 -9.90 -14.61 -10.29
CA LEU A 49 -10.36 -14.08 -9.01
C LEU A 49 -11.60 -14.82 -8.48
N SER A 50 -12.46 -15.34 -9.36
CA SER A 50 -13.66 -16.06 -8.95
C SER A 50 -13.38 -17.44 -8.34
N ARG A 51 -12.24 -18.08 -8.66
CA ARG A 51 -11.91 -19.45 -8.22
C ARG A 51 -11.67 -19.55 -6.72
N ASP A 52 -10.94 -18.59 -6.17
CA ASP A 52 -10.55 -18.57 -4.75
C ASP A 52 -11.38 -17.57 -3.95
N ARG A 53 -12.60 -17.28 -4.42
CA ARG A 53 -13.51 -16.35 -3.78
C ARG A 53 -14.07 -16.94 -2.49
N THR A 54 -13.85 -16.22 -1.39
CA THR A 54 -14.49 -16.47 -0.10
C THR A 54 -15.54 -15.40 0.15
N GLU A 55 -16.76 -15.81 0.49
CA GLU A 55 -17.83 -14.91 0.93
C GLU A 55 -18.05 -15.04 2.44
N ALA A 56 -18.09 -13.90 3.13
CA ALA A 56 -18.35 -13.83 4.56
C ALA A 56 -19.85 -13.72 4.88
N GLY A 57 -20.21 -14.06 6.11
CA GLY A 57 -21.58 -13.93 6.61
C GLY A 57 -22.09 -12.48 6.63
N SER A 58 -23.40 -12.29 6.82
CA SER A 58 -24.04 -10.96 6.76
C SER A 58 -23.53 -9.93 7.80
N HIS A 59 -22.87 -10.38 8.87
CA HIS A 59 -22.35 -9.56 9.96
C HIS A 59 -20.81 -9.59 10.05
N GLU A 60 -20.15 -10.00 8.98
CA GLU A 60 -18.70 -10.16 8.90
C GLU A 60 -18.17 -9.40 7.68
N GLN A 61 -17.09 -8.66 7.89
CA GLN A 61 -16.29 -8.08 6.83
C GLN A 61 -15.02 -8.92 6.66
N VAL A 62 -14.64 -9.19 5.41
CA VAL A 62 -13.44 -9.97 5.09
C VAL A 62 -12.68 -9.30 3.95
N THR A 63 -11.36 -9.18 4.08
CA THR A 63 -10.51 -8.53 3.08
C THR A 63 -9.13 -9.16 3.07
N VAL A 64 -8.57 -9.44 1.89
CA VAL A 64 -7.15 -9.80 1.77
C VAL A 64 -6.31 -8.53 1.88
N VAL A 65 -5.31 -8.54 2.76
CA VAL A 65 -4.47 -7.37 3.09
C VAL A 65 -2.97 -7.63 2.87
N GLY A 66 -2.61 -8.82 2.42
CA GLY A 66 -1.23 -9.23 2.16
C GLY A 66 -1.19 -10.59 1.48
N ALA A 67 -0.16 -10.84 0.67
CA ALA A 67 0.15 -12.18 0.16
C ALA A 67 1.65 -12.35 -0.01
N ASN A 68 2.13 -13.61 -0.01
CA ASN A 68 3.53 -13.91 -0.32
C ASN A 68 3.81 -13.82 -1.82
N GLU A 69 5.08 -14.00 -2.22
CA GLU A 69 5.57 -13.88 -3.61
C GLU A 69 4.81 -14.75 -4.64
N ASN A 70 4.23 -15.88 -4.22
CA ASN A 70 3.50 -16.78 -5.12
C ASN A 70 1.97 -16.62 -5.04
N GLY A 71 1.47 -15.85 -4.08
CA GLY A 71 0.04 -15.66 -3.83
C GLY A 71 -0.68 -16.89 -3.23
N ASP A 72 0.04 -17.92 -2.78
CA ASP A 72 -0.56 -19.13 -2.19
C ASP A 72 -0.86 -19.00 -0.68
N THR A 73 -0.22 -18.00 -0.04
CA THR A 73 -0.37 -17.68 1.37
C THR A 73 -0.82 -16.22 1.46
N THR A 74 -1.94 -15.99 2.14
CA THR A 74 -2.57 -14.69 2.26
C THR A 74 -2.70 -14.26 3.72
N LEU A 75 -2.69 -12.96 3.95
CA LEU A 75 -3.16 -12.35 5.18
C LEU A 75 -4.56 -11.82 4.96
N VAL A 76 -5.48 -12.25 5.80
CA VAL A 76 -6.88 -11.89 5.74
C VAL A 76 -7.22 -11.10 7.00
N LYS A 77 -7.78 -9.90 6.80
CA LYS A 77 -8.40 -9.12 7.86
C LYS A 77 -9.88 -9.47 7.91
N THR A 78 -10.35 -9.89 9.09
CA THR A 78 -11.75 -10.23 9.32
C THR A 78 -12.30 -9.37 10.47
N THR A 79 -13.42 -8.69 10.26
CA THR A 79 -14.09 -7.91 11.30
C THR A 79 -15.49 -8.47 11.58
N ARG A 80 -15.75 -8.82 12.83
CA ARG A 80 -17.05 -9.32 13.31
C ARG A 80 -17.27 -8.90 14.77
N ASN A 81 -18.47 -8.43 15.10
CA ASN A 81 -18.86 -8.08 16.48
C ASN A 81 -17.82 -7.18 17.19
N ARG A 82 -17.41 -6.07 16.57
CA ARG A 82 -16.40 -5.12 17.10
C ARG A 82 -15.00 -5.70 17.33
N THR A 83 -14.75 -6.93 16.85
CA THR A 83 -13.44 -7.58 16.87
C THR A 83 -12.88 -7.62 15.46
N THR A 84 -11.63 -7.20 15.29
CA THR A 84 -10.88 -7.30 14.04
C THR A 84 -9.72 -8.27 14.23
N GLU A 85 -9.69 -9.34 13.45
CA GLU A 85 -8.63 -10.34 13.43
C GLU A 85 -7.74 -10.16 12.19
N LEU A 86 -6.44 -10.33 12.37
CA LEU A 86 -5.50 -10.59 11.29
C LEU A 86 -5.15 -12.07 11.30
N VAL A 87 -5.34 -12.72 10.15
CA VAL A 87 -5.23 -14.18 10.01
C VAL A 87 -4.32 -14.52 8.84
N LEU A 88 -3.29 -15.33 9.08
CA LEU A 88 -2.53 -15.98 8.02
C LEU A 88 -3.31 -17.21 7.54
N ARG A 89 -3.51 -17.31 6.23
CA ARG A 89 -4.26 -18.38 5.58
C ARG A 89 -3.49 -18.94 4.40
N ASP A 90 -3.36 -20.26 4.37
CA ASP A 90 -2.97 -21.03 3.19
C ASP A 90 -3.99 -22.18 2.97
N SER A 91 -3.72 -23.07 2.01
CA SER A 91 -4.60 -24.20 1.67
C SER A 91 -4.81 -25.22 2.82
N LYS A 92 -3.96 -25.22 3.84
CA LYS A 92 -3.91 -26.20 4.94
C LYS A 92 -4.01 -25.57 6.33
N LYS A 93 -3.60 -24.31 6.47
CA LYS A 93 -3.41 -23.62 7.76
C LYS A 93 -4.23 -22.34 7.81
N ARG A 94 -4.93 -22.16 8.93
CA ARG A 94 -5.48 -20.88 9.38
C ARG A 94 -4.85 -20.56 10.72
N GLN A 95 -4.13 -19.46 10.82
CA GLN A 95 -3.49 -19.01 12.06
C GLN A 95 -3.85 -17.56 12.34
N GLN A 96 -4.44 -17.32 13.50
CA GLN A 96 -4.65 -15.97 13.99
C GLN A 96 -3.29 -15.38 14.39
N VAL A 97 -2.97 -14.21 13.82
CA VAL A 97 -1.74 -13.44 14.08
C VAL A 97 -1.98 -12.46 15.22
N MET A 98 -3.08 -11.73 15.15
CA MET A 98 -3.47 -10.69 16.10
C MET A 98 -5.00 -10.56 16.12
N ALA A 99 -5.57 -10.15 17.25
CA ALA A 99 -6.93 -9.63 17.29
C ALA A 99 -6.98 -8.36 18.14
N VAL A 100 -7.81 -7.42 17.71
CA VAL A 100 -8.10 -6.19 18.42
C VAL A 100 -9.61 -6.07 18.62
N GLN A 101 -10.05 -5.47 19.72
CA GLN A 101 -11.44 -5.42 20.17
C GLN A 101 -11.95 -3.98 20.31
N ASP A 102 -13.23 -3.81 20.61
CA ASP A 102 -13.84 -2.51 20.90
C ASP A 102 -13.69 -1.45 19.80
N ASP A 103 -13.78 -1.89 18.53
CA ASP A 103 -13.55 -1.08 17.34
C ASP A 103 -12.11 -0.54 17.19
N ALA A 104 -11.15 -1.12 17.91
CA ALA A 104 -9.74 -0.97 17.61
C ALA A 104 -9.45 -1.36 16.14
N GLN A 105 -8.48 -0.69 15.54
CA GLN A 105 -8.18 -0.86 14.11
C GLN A 105 -6.89 -1.65 13.90
N LEU A 106 -6.83 -2.31 12.74
CA LEU A 106 -5.63 -2.95 12.20
C LEU A 106 -5.45 -2.52 10.74
N PHE A 107 -4.29 -1.96 10.44
CA PHE A 107 -3.98 -1.31 9.16
C PHE A 107 -2.48 -1.37 8.86
N ASP A 108 -2.06 -0.82 7.72
CA ASP A 108 -0.68 -0.82 7.21
C ASP A 108 -0.01 -2.20 7.29
N VAL A 109 -0.71 -3.21 6.76
CA VAL A 109 -0.21 -4.59 6.72
C VAL A 109 0.76 -4.74 5.56
N GLU A 110 1.94 -5.28 5.84
CA GLU A 110 2.95 -5.62 4.84
C GLU A 110 3.42 -7.06 5.07
N PHE A 111 3.76 -7.75 3.99
CA PHE A 111 4.18 -9.15 4.04
C PHE A 111 5.21 -9.46 2.96
N ASP A 112 6.41 -9.89 3.37
CA ASP A 112 7.49 -10.29 2.44
C ASP A 112 7.52 -11.81 2.17
N GLY A 113 6.48 -12.54 2.58
CA GLY A 113 6.43 -14.00 2.53
C GLY A 113 6.99 -14.71 3.76
N ARG A 114 7.64 -13.99 4.68
CA ARG A 114 8.01 -14.48 6.01
C ARG A 114 7.59 -13.52 7.11
N TRP A 115 8.01 -12.28 7.03
CA TRP A 115 7.77 -11.28 8.05
C TRP A 115 6.53 -10.48 7.70
N VAL A 116 5.70 -10.30 8.72
CA VAL A 116 4.51 -9.46 8.64
C VAL A 116 4.74 -8.24 9.52
N THR A 117 4.53 -7.04 8.99
CA THR A 117 4.36 -5.83 9.82
C THR A 117 2.92 -5.36 9.72
N PHE A 118 2.42 -4.79 10.80
CA PHE A 118 1.07 -4.21 10.85
C PHE A 118 0.98 -3.20 11.98
N SER A 119 0.05 -2.27 11.87
CA SER A 119 -0.19 -1.23 12.86
C SER A 119 -1.58 -1.36 13.49
N THR A 120 -1.69 -0.98 14.76
CA THR A 120 -2.97 -0.97 15.49
C THR A 120 -3.19 0.35 16.19
N THR A 121 -4.46 0.75 16.32
CA THR A 121 -4.91 1.76 17.29
C THR A 121 -5.80 1.10 18.34
N PRO A 122 -5.73 1.52 19.61
CA PRO A 122 -6.45 0.86 20.70
C PRO A 122 -7.95 1.16 20.71
N SER A 123 -8.41 2.27 20.13
CA SER A 123 -9.83 2.60 20.01
C SER A 123 -10.05 3.70 18.95
N PRO A 124 -11.29 3.92 18.45
CA PRO A 124 -11.57 4.99 17.49
C PRO A 124 -11.25 6.41 18.02
N SER A 125 -11.30 6.61 19.34
CA SER A 125 -11.01 7.88 20.00
C SER A 125 -9.52 8.10 20.29
N ASP A 126 -8.74 7.03 20.35
CA ASP A 126 -7.30 7.07 20.62
C ASP A 126 -6.52 6.72 19.35
N ARG A 127 -5.90 7.75 18.77
CA ARG A 127 -5.12 7.63 17.54
C ARG A 127 -3.67 7.26 17.77
N THR A 128 -3.30 6.87 19.00
CA THR A 128 -1.98 6.33 19.28
C THR A 128 -1.80 5.03 18.49
N THR A 129 -0.86 5.04 17.57
CA THR A 129 -0.56 3.86 16.76
C THR A 129 0.56 3.05 17.41
N THR A 130 0.50 1.74 17.25
CA THR A 130 1.61 0.85 17.57
C THR A 130 1.84 -0.09 16.41
N THR A 131 3.08 -0.19 15.93
CA THR A 131 3.47 -1.13 14.88
C THR A 131 4.12 -2.37 15.48
N TYR A 132 3.71 -3.52 14.97
CA TYR A 132 4.21 -4.83 15.32
C TYR A 132 4.90 -5.49 14.14
N ALA A 133 5.82 -6.41 14.44
CA ALA A 133 6.37 -7.37 13.51
C ALA A 133 6.11 -8.80 14.00
N TRP A 134 5.86 -9.71 13.06
CA TRP A 134 5.60 -11.12 13.33
C TRP A 134 6.32 -12.01 12.32
N ASP A 135 6.93 -13.10 12.78
CA ASP A 135 7.61 -14.08 11.92
C ASP A 135 6.63 -15.21 11.57
N ALA A 136 6.09 -15.24 10.36
CA ALA A 136 5.08 -16.21 9.94
C ALA A 136 5.57 -17.67 9.96
N ARG A 137 6.89 -17.89 10.07
CA ARG A 137 7.46 -19.23 10.22
C ARG A 137 7.49 -19.73 11.66
N ASN A 138 7.29 -18.84 12.63
CA ASN A 138 7.37 -19.16 14.04
C ASN A 138 6.03 -18.84 14.73
N ASP A 139 5.53 -19.74 15.57
CA ASP A 139 4.25 -19.54 16.27
C ASP A 139 4.35 -18.57 17.48
N GLY A 140 5.32 -17.65 17.46
CA GLY A 140 5.51 -16.63 18.48
C GLY A 140 4.49 -15.49 18.37
N ALA A 141 4.33 -14.71 19.44
CA ALA A 141 3.49 -13.52 19.43
C ALA A 141 4.14 -12.38 18.60
N PRO A 142 3.34 -11.49 17.97
CA PRO A 142 3.85 -10.26 17.37
C PRO A 142 4.60 -9.39 18.39
N VAL A 143 5.68 -8.76 17.95
CA VAL A 143 6.56 -7.92 18.77
C VAL A 143 6.43 -6.47 18.35
N ARG A 144 6.26 -5.55 19.30
CA ARG A 144 6.25 -4.11 19.03
C ARG A 144 7.61 -3.65 18.49
N ILE A 145 7.60 -2.93 17.37
CA ILE A 145 8.81 -2.39 16.73
C ILE A 145 8.83 -0.86 16.61
N GLY A 146 7.67 -0.20 16.62
CA GLY A 146 7.60 1.25 16.44
C GLY A 146 6.18 1.79 16.55
N ASP A 147 5.96 2.97 15.98
CA ASP A 147 4.71 3.70 16.13
C ASP A 147 3.75 3.52 14.96
N ALA A 148 4.15 3.71 13.69
CA ALA A 148 3.25 3.52 12.54
C ALA A 148 3.96 3.13 11.24
N GLY A 149 3.26 2.35 10.39
CA GLY A 149 3.50 2.28 8.95
C GLY A 149 4.82 1.65 8.49
N ALA A 150 5.28 0.57 9.15
CA ALA A 150 6.53 -0.06 8.76
C ALA A 150 6.39 -0.91 7.48
N VAL A 151 7.24 -0.65 6.48
CA VAL A 151 7.46 -1.52 5.33
C VAL A 151 8.41 -2.65 5.69
N VAL A 152 8.30 -3.81 5.04
CA VAL A 152 9.11 -5.00 5.34
C VAL A 152 9.72 -5.61 4.07
N HIS A 153 10.99 -5.99 4.15
CA HIS A 153 11.69 -6.70 3.09
C HIS A 153 12.90 -7.46 3.65
N ASN A 154 13.08 -8.72 3.25
CA ASN A 154 14.25 -9.55 3.57
C ASN A 154 14.66 -9.52 5.04
N GLY A 155 13.69 -9.58 5.96
CA GLY A 155 13.97 -9.57 7.40
C GLY A 155 14.41 -8.23 7.98
N LYS A 156 14.15 -7.14 7.27
CA LYS A 156 14.25 -5.78 7.79
C LYS A 156 12.88 -5.11 7.74
N ALA A 157 12.60 -4.27 8.73
CA ALA A 157 11.48 -3.34 8.69
C ALA A 157 12.00 -1.91 8.64
N ALA A 158 11.29 -1.01 7.95
CA ALA A 158 11.62 0.41 7.92
C ALA A 158 10.37 1.27 8.09
N TRP A 159 10.47 2.30 8.93
CA TRP A 159 9.41 3.30 9.14
C TRP A 159 10.05 4.67 9.35
N SER A 160 9.23 5.70 9.46
CA SER A 160 9.69 7.05 9.79
C SER A 160 8.85 7.66 10.89
N ASP A 161 9.50 8.35 11.82
CA ASP A 161 8.86 9.14 12.87
C ASP A 161 9.61 10.47 13.07
N SER A 162 9.34 11.16 14.19
CA SER A 162 9.97 12.45 14.51
C SER A 162 11.49 12.42 14.67
N LEU A 163 12.09 11.25 14.90
CA LEU A 163 13.53 11.05 15.03
C LEU A 163 14.20 10.83 13.67
N GLY A 164 13.44 10.38 12.67
CA GLY A 164 13.91 10.15 11.32
C GLY A 164 13.42 8.80 10.77
N VAL A 165 14.17 8.27 9.80
CA VAL A 165 13.92 6.98 9.16
C VAL A 165 14.65 5.89 9.95
N HIS A 166 13.89 4.91 10.41
CA HIS A 166 14.36 3.75 11.14
C HIS A 166 14.55 2.55 10.20
N VAL A 167 15.57 1.76 10.49
CA VAL A 167 15.79 0.45 9.86
C VAL A 167 16.03 -0.57 10.98
N TYR A 168 15.10 -1.49 11.13
CA TYR A 168 15.09 -2.50 12.16
C TYR A 168 15.43 -3.87 11.57
N ASP A 169 16.50 -4.48 12.07
CA ASP A 169 16.85 -5.87 11.77
C ASP A 169 15.94 -6.79 12.61
N LEU A 170 14.99 -7.46 11.96
CA LEU A 170 13.97 -8.27 12.63
C LEU A 170 14.56 -9.53 13.29
N VAL A 171 15.65 -10.05 12.74
CA VAL A 171 16.34 -11.22 13.27
C VAL A 171 17.17 -10.83 14.49
N LYS A 172 17.95 -9.76 14.39
CA LYS A 172 18.83 -9.29 15.48
C LYS A 172 18.10 -8.44 16.51
N LYS A 173 16.85 -8.05 16.23
CA LYS A 173 16.02 -7.17 17.06
C LYS A 173 16.71 -5.84 17.36
N LYS A 174 17.31 -5.24 16.32
CA LYS A 174 18.14 -4.05 16.46
C LYS A 174 17.62 -2.93 15.57
N ASP A 175 17.32 -1.80 16.19
CA ASP A 175 16.96 -0.55 15.53
C ASP A 175 18.18 0.31 15.19
N LYS A 176 18.06 1.10 14.13
CA LYS A 176 18.99 2.15 13.75
C LYS A 176 18.24 3.25 13.00
N VAL A 177 18.36 4.49 13.47
CA VAL A 177 18.00 5.68 12.68
C VAL A 177 19.08 5.94 11.63
N VAL A 178 18.69 6.02 10.36
CA VAL A 178 19.60 6.13 9.22
C VAL A 178 19.65 7.52 8.57
N GLY A 179 18.66 8.38 8.84
CA GLY A 179 18.61 9.73 8.32
C GLY A 179 17.30 10.43 8.62
N GLN A 180 17.18 11.70 8.27
CA GLN A 180 15.91 12.43 8.34
C GLN A 180 15.09 12.21 7.07
N GLY A 181 13.76 12.17 7.19
CA GLY A 181 12.86 12.04 6.05
C GLY A 181 11.63 11.17 6.34
N SER A 182 10.95 10.76 5.27
CA SER A 182 9.69 10.01 5.33
C SER A 182 9.60 8.97 4.21
N SER A 183 8.52 8.18 4.22
CA SER A 183 8.17 7.26 3.14
C SER A 183 9.31 6.29 2.77
N PRO A 184 9.85 5.53 3.73
CA PRO A 184 10.88 4.55 3.44
C PRO A 184 10.36 3.46 2.51
N ALA A 185 11.21 3.00 1.61
CA ALA A 185 10.98 1.86 0.73
C ALA A 185 12.28 1.07 0.57
N PHE A 186 12.16 -0.22 0.23
CA PHE A 186 13.33 -1.06 -0.03
C PHE A 186 13.70 -1.05 -1.51
N LEU A 187 15.00 -1.08 -1.82
CA LEU A 187 15.53 -1.33 -3.16
C LEU A 187 16.65 -2.36 -3.03
N GLY A 188 16.32 -3.62 -3.29
CA GLY A 188 17.06 -4.77 -2.80
C GLY A 188 17.19 -4.70 -1.29
N ASP A 189 18.41 -4.88 -0.79
CA ASP A 189 18.70 -4.81 0.64
C ASP A 189 18.88 -3.37 1.17
N ALA A 190 18.93 -2.38 0.27
CA ALA A 190 19.07 -0.97 0.62
C ALA A 190 17.71 -0.36 1.00
N VAL A 191 17.75 0.63 1.89
CA VAL A 191 16.57 1.46 2.20
C VAL A 191 16.75 2.81 1.53
N ILE A 192 15.75 3.19 0.77
CA ILE A 192 15.59 4.53 0.21
C ILE A 192 14.47 5.24 0.94
N TRP A 193 14.52 6.57 1.01
CA TRP A 193 13.45 7.37 1.62
C TRP A 193 13.37 8.74 0.98
N ARG A 194 12.25 9.42 1.19
CA ARG A 194 12.05 10.78 0.74
C ARG A 194 12.61 11.78 1.76
N GLN A 195 13.39 12.73 1.27
CA GLN A 195 13.84 13.88 2.05
C GLN A 195 13.91 15.10 1.12
N ASP A 196 13.29 16.21 1.53
CA ASP A 196 13.31 17.48 0.76
C ASP A 196 12.89 17.31 -0.72
N GLY A 197 11.87 16.47 -0.95
CA GLY A 197 11.34 16.17 -2.30
C GLY A 197 12.24 15.31 -3.18
N ARG A 198 13.27 14.65 -2.62
CA ARG A 198 14.19 13.77 -3.34
C ARG A 198 14.36 12.43 -2.65
N PHE A 199 14.78 11.41 -3.39
CA PHE A 199 15.23 10.17 -2.78
C PHE A 199 16.61 10.32 -2.13
N ARG A 200 16.73 9.71 -0.96
CA ARG A 200 17.96 9.50 -0.20
C ARG A 200 18.10 8.02 0.11
N ALA A 201 19.31 7.58 0.40
CA ALA A 201 19.62 6.21 0.76
C ALA A 201 20.83 6.19 1.71
N VAL A 202 20.97 5.09 2.46
CA VAL A 202 22.18 4.82 3.25
C VAL A 202 23.35 4.53 2.32
N ASP A 203 23.08 3.74 1.30
CA ASP A 203 24.04 3.28 0.31
C ASP A 203 24.00 4.16 -0.96
N ALA A 204 24.84 3.83 -1.94
CA ALA A 204 24.86 4.54 -3.21
C ALA A 204 23.53 4.38 -3.94
N LEU A 205 22.80 5.48 -4.12
CA LEU A 205 21.57 5.51 -4.90
C LEU A 205 21.90 5.43 -6.40
N PRO A 206 21.15 4.65 -7.21
CA PRO A 206 21.25 4.70 -8.67
C PRO A 206 21.05 6.11 -9.21
N GLU A 207 21.77 6.49 -10.26
CA GLU A 207 21.74 7.83 -10.82
C GLU A 207 20.32 8.26 -11.21
N GLN A 208 19.55 7.34 -11.79
CA GLN A 208 18.16 7.51 -12.18
C GLN A 208 17.26 7.97 -11.02
N LEU A 209 17.51 7.45 -9.80
CA LEU A 209 16.73 7.79 -8.62
C LEU A 209 17.26 9.06 -7.91
N ARG A 210 18.52 9.47 -8.11
CA ARG A 210 19.07 10.70 -7.52
C ARG A 210 18.39 11.96 -8.04
N ASN A 211 17.94 11.91 -9.30
CA ASN A 211 17.29 13.02 -9.98
C ASN A 211 15.76 12.93 -9.93
N ALA A 212 15.21 11.84 -9.36
CA ALA A 212 13.77 11.70 -9.18
C ALA A 212 13.25 12.63 -8.07
N GLU A 213 12.03 13.10 -8.25
CA GLU A 213 11.35 14.05 -7.36
C GLU A 213 10.06 13.42 -6.81
N PRO A 214 10.16 12.47 -5.86
CA PRO A 214 8.99 11.78 -5.32
C PRO A 214 8.12 12.68 -4.43
N ASP A 215 6.82 12.56 -4.62
CA ASP A 215 5.82 13.00 -3.65
C ASP A 215 5.76 12.03 -2.45
N ALA A 216 4.81 12.23 -1.53
CA ALA A 216 4.71 11.44 -0.30
C ALA A 216 4.42 9.95 -0.55
N SER A 217 3.83 9.60 -1.69
CA SER A 217 3.41 8.25 -2.03
C SER A 217 4.51 7.50 -2.78
N VAL A 218 5.18 6.58 -2.09
CA VAL A 218 6.26 5.72 -2.59
C VAL A 218 5.95 4.28 -2.19
N ALA A 219 6.22 3.32 -3.07
CA ALA A 219 6.15 1.90 -2.76
C ALA A 219 7.24 1.10 -3.47
N SER A 220 7.57 -0.07 -2.93
CA SER A 220 8.49 -1.00 -3.57
C SER A 220 8.23 -2.46 -3.19
N ASP A 221 8.54 -3.36 -4.12
CA ASP A 221 8.65 -4.81 -3.89
C ASP A 221 10.13 -5.25 -3.71
N GLY A 222 11.04 -4.30 -3.53
CA GLY A 222 12.49 -4.51 -3.48
C GLY A 222 13.14 -4.58 -4.86
N ARG A 223 12.44 -4.97 -5.92
CA ARG A 223 12.99 -4.96 -7.30
C ARG A 223 12.66 -3.66 -8.03
N THR A 224 11.45 -3.17 -7.81
CA THR A 224 10.83 -2.04 -8.50
C THR A 224 10.41 -1.01 -7.47
N VAL A 225 10.76 0.24 -7.71
CA VAL A 225 10.30 1.38 -6.91
C VAL A 225 9.31 2.16 -7.76
N VAL A 226 8.17 2.50 -7.16
CA VAL A 226 7.14 3.34 -7.79
C VAL A 226 6.84 4.54 -6.89
N TRP A 227 6.55 5.69 -7.50
CA TRP A 227 6.23 6.90 -6.78
C TRP A 227 5.26 7.79 -7.55
N ALA A 228 4.47 8.55 -6.81
CA ALA A 228 3.73 9.67 -7.37
C ALA A 228 4.69 10.85 -7.61
N GLN A 229 4.51 11.53 -8.73
CA GLN A 229 5.21 12.77 -9.09
C GLN A 229 4.24 13.67 -9.84
N GLY A 230 3.63 14.62 -9.12
CA GLY A 230 2.60 15.50 -9.66
C GLY A 230 1.33 14.72 -10.03
N ASP A 231 1.04 14.64 -11.32
CA ASP A 231 -0.11 13.90 -11.89
C ASP A 231 0.26 12.53 -12.45
N ALA A 232 1.54 12.15 -12.36
CA ALA A 232 2.07 10.92 -12.93
C ALA A 232 2.45 9.91 -11.86
N LEU A 233 2.19 8.64 -12.15
CA LEU A 233 2.79 7.51 -11.47
C LEU A 233 4.05 7.14 -12.23
N ARG A 234 5.20 7.20 -11.56
CA ARG A 234 6.51 6.86 -12.11
C ARG A 234 6.99 5.54 -11.51
N GLY A 235 7.80 4.81 -12.26
CA GLY A 235 8.42 3.58 -11.81
C GLY A 235 9.82 3.40 -12.35
N TRP A 236 10.66 2.72 -11.59
CA TRP A 236 12.00 2.34 -12.00
C TRP A 236 12.42 1.00 -11.38
N ARG A 237 13.19 0.24 -12.13
CA ARG A 237 13.88 -0.98 -11.68
C ARG A 237 15.19 -1.14 -12.44
N ALA A 238 16.10 -1.95 -11.91
CA ALA A 238 17.51 -1.98 -12.33
C ALA A 238 17.75 -2.30 -13.83
N ASP A 239 16.84 -3.02 -14.49
CA ASP A 239 16.89 -3.33 -15.92
C ASP A 239 16.41 -2.17 -16.82
N TRP A 240 15.98 -1.03 -16.25
CA TRP A 240 15.52 0.13 -17.01
C TRP A 240 16.56 1.25 -16.99
N THR A 241 16.90 1.73 -18.19
CA THR A 241 17.87 2.83 -18.37
C THR A 241 17.40 4.13 -17.73
N GLU A 242 16.09 4.38 -17.71
CA GLU A 242 15.46 5.58 -17.17
C GLU A 242 14.15 5.25 -16.43
N PRO A 243 13.72 6.08 -15.47
CA PRO A 243 12.38 6.01 -14.90
C PRO A 243 11.31 6.12 -16.00
N ARG A 244 10.28 5.29 -15.90
CA ARG A 244 9.15 5.30 -16.83
C ARG A 244 7.94 5.92 -16.17
N GLU A 245 7.16 6.63 -16.97
CA GLU A 245 5.79 6.94 -16.60
C GLU A 245 4.94 5.70 -16.80
N LEU A 246 4.20 5.32 -15.76
CA LEU A 246 3.35 4.14 -15.74
C LEU A 246 1.89 4.51 -15.97
N ALA A 247 1.45 5.63 -15.39
CA ALA A 247 0.12 6.18 -15.57
C ALA A 247 0.12 7.70 -15.33
N GLU A 248 -0.89 8.37 -15.85
CA GLU A 248 -1.11 9.81 -15.64
C GLU A 248 -2.63 10.07 -15.51
N ILE A 249 -2.99 11.00 -14.62
CA ILE A 249 -4.36 11.48 -14.42
C ILE A 249 -4.52 12.93 -14.91
N LYS A 250 -5.76 13.29 -15.28
CA LYS A 250 -6.10 14.67 -15.69
C LYS A 250 -5.84 15.65 -14.54
N ALA A 251 -5.11 16.73 -14.84
CA ALA A 251 -4.74 17.78 -13.89
C ALA A 251 -5.93 18.55 -13.26
N ALA A 252 -7.09 18.63 -13.93
CA ALA A 252 -8.26 19.34 -13.41
C ALA A 252 -9.60 18.87 -13.99
N PRO A 253 -10.70 18.87 -13.18
CA PRO A 253 -10.72 18.97 -11.72
C PRO A 253 -10.39 17.61 -11.10
N LYS A 254 -9.47 17.53 -10.13
CA LYS A 254 -9.20 16.32 -9.32
C LYS A 254 -9.51 16.61 -7.85
N ALA A 255 -10.16 15.66 -7.17
CA ALA A 255 -10.35 15.69 -5.73
C ALA A 255 -9.09 15.21 -5.00
N GLU A 256 -8.37 14.24 -5.58
CA GLU A 256 -7.17 13.62 -4.99
C GLU A 256 -6.09 13.36 -6.06
N GLY A 257 -4.82 13.46 -5.67
CA GLY A 257 -3.69 13.03 -6.50
C GLY A 257 -3.57 11.50 -6.57
N ILE A 258 -2.47 11.00 -7.14
CA ILE A 258 -2.14 9.58 -7.08
C ILE A 258 -1.63 9.26 -5.68
N VAL A 259 -2.29 8.32 -5.01
CA VAL A 259 -2.03 7.93 -3.62
C VAL A 259 -1.99 6.41 -3.45
N PHE A 260 -1.39 5.97 -2.34
CA PHE A 260 -1.30 4.57 -1.92
C PHE A 260 -0.87 3.57 -3.02
N PRO A 261 0.22 3.83 -3.76
CA PRO A 261 0.72 2.85 -4.70
C PRO A 261 1.14 1.58 -3.94
N ARG A 262 0.90 0.43 -4.57
CA ARG A 262 1.44 -0.88 -4.20
C ARG A 262 2.01 -1.49 -5.46
N VAL A 263 3.21 -2.02 -5.39
CA VAL A 263 3.87 -2.68 -6.52
C VAL A 263 4.20 -4.12 -6.15
N SER A 264 4.02 -5.01 -7.11
CA SER A 264 4.59 -6.35 -7.03
C SER A 264 4.75 -6.93 -8.42
N GLY A 265 5.96 -7.43 -8.70
CA GLY A 265 6.30 -8.03 -9.96
C GLY A 265 6.20 -7.00 -11.08
N ASP A 266 5.21 -7.19 -11.96
CA ASP A 266 4.96 -6.32 -13.11
C ASP A 266 3.69 -5.46 -12.97
N PHE A 267 3.06 -5.46 -11.79
CA PHE A 267 1.81 -4.75 -11.58
C PHE A 267 1.93 -3.69 -10.50
N VAL A 268 1.17 -2.62 -10.66
CA VAL A 268 1.05 -1.54 -9.68
C VAL A 268 -0.42 -1.23 -9.46
N SER A 269 -0.94 -1.43 -8.25
CA SER A 269 -2.23 -0.87 -7.87
C SER A 269 -2.05 0.48 -7.21
N TRP A 270 -2.96 1.41 -7.45
CA TRP A 270 -2.90 2.75 -6.88
C TRP A 270 -4.30 3.36 -6.83
N GLN A 271 -4.43 4.46 -6.10
CA GLN A 271 -5.70 5.13 -5.91
C GLN A 271 -5.60 6.61 -6.29
N SER A 272 -6.75 7.14 -6.68
CA SER A 272 -7.06 8.56 -6.74
C SER A 272 -8.54 8.62 -6.34
N GLU A 273 -9.41 9.19 -7.17
CA GLU A 273 -10.87 9.12 -6.95
C GLU A 273 -11.46 7.72 -7.16
N SER A 274 -10.67 6.78 -7.65
CA SER A 274 -11.01 5.39 -7.86
C SER A 274 -9.77 4.50 -7.70
N SER A 275 -9.94 3.19 -7.81
CA SER A 275 -8.89 2.19 -7.82
C SER A 275 -8.42 1.88 -9.25
N TYR A 276 -7.11 1.77 -9.41
CA TYR A 276 -6.45 1.54 -10.68
C TYR A 276 -5.41 0.43 -10.54
N VAL A 277 -5.22 -0.34 -11.62
CA VAL A 277 -4.12 -1.32 -11.73
C VAL A 277 -3.40 -1.09 -13.05
N THR A 278 -2.11 -0.80 -12.98
CA THR A 278 -1.23 -0.62 -14.13
C THR A 278 -0.38 -1.87 -14.35
N ASP A 279 -0.36 -2.39 -15.57
CA ASP A 279 0.53 -3.47 -16.01
C ASP A 279 1.77 -2.88 -16.70
N MET A 280 2.93 -3.00 -16.06
CA MET A 280 4.19 -2.44 -16.54
C MET A 280 4.72 -3.10 -17.83
N ARG A 281 4.24 -4.31 -18.18
CA ARG A 281 4.64 -5.03 -19.40
C ARG A 281 4.02 -4.42 -20.65
N SER A 282 2.81 -3.91 -20.52
CA SER A 282 2.04 -3.31 -21.62
C SER A 282 1.93 -1.79 -21.53
N GLY A 283 2.15 -1.21 -20.34
CA GLY A 283 1.88 0.21 -20.08
C GLY A 283 0.38 0.53 -19.97
N ALA A 284 -0.48 -0.50 -20.01
CA ALA A 284 -1.91 -0.33 -19.90
C ALA A 284 -2.33 -0.17 -18.45
N THR A 285 -3.24 0.76 -18.20
CA THR A 285 -3.88 0.94 -16.90
C THR A 285 -5.34 0.57 -16.99
N MET A 286 -5.75 -0.31 -16.09
CA MET A 286 -7.14 -0.65 -15.88
C MET A 286 -7.75 0.26 -14.82
N HIS A 287 -9.00 0.63 -15.06
CA HIS A 287 -9.86 1.31 -14.10
C HIS A 287 -11.01 0.38 -13.75
N THR A 288 -11.15 0.01 -12.48
CA THR A 288 -12.27 -0.84 -12.04
C THR A 288 -13.56 -0.04 -12.13
N THR A 289 -14.47 -0.41 -13.03
CA THR A 289 -15.80 0.23 -13.18
C THR A 289 -16.91 -0.55 -12.50
N GLU A 290 -16.59 -1.69 -11.89
CA GLU A 290 -17.57 -2.54 -11.22
C GLU A 290 -17.78 -2.03 -9.80
N ASP A 291 -19.01 -1.60 -9.51
CA ASP A 291 -19.41 -1.17 -8.18
C ASP A 291 -19.27 -2.34 -7.20
N SER A 292 -18.80 -2.08 -5.98
CA SER A 292 -18.62 -3.00 -4.83
C SER A 292 -17.24 -3.56 -4.52
N TYR A 293 -16.20 -3.31 -5.33
CA TYR A 293 -14.84 -3.76 -4.98
C TYR A 293 -13.71 -2.91 -5.57
N TRP A 294 -12.54 -2.98 -4.93
CA TRP A 294 -11.27 -2.46 -5.45
C TRP A 294 -10.33 -3.62 -5.80
N LEU A 295 -9.45 -3.38 -6.76
CA LEU A 295 -8.37 -4.30 -7.06
C LEU A 295 -7.07 -3.76 -6.45
N GLU A 296 -6.43 -4.57 -5.62
CA GLU A 296 -5.17 -4.21 -4.97
C GLU A 296 -4.14 -5.32 -5.20
N VAL A 297 -2.89 -4.91 -5.45
CA VAL A 297 -1.75 -5.81 -5.58
C VAL A 297 -1.08 -5.95 -4.22
N HIS A 298 -0.95 -7.18 -3.73
CA HIS A 298 -0.23 -7.50 -2.50
C HIS A 298 0.70 -8.67 -2.74
N GLY A 299 2.01 -8.43 -2.66
CA GLY A 299 2.99 -9.46 -2.99
C GLY A 299 2.63 -10.17 -4.29
N GLY A 300 2.76 -11.48 -4.35
CA GLY A 300 2.48 -12.29 -5.53
C GLY A 300 1.02 -12.39 -5.97
N ALA A 301 0.08 -11.62 -5.40
CA ALA A 301 -1.34 -11.74 -5.70
C ALA A 301 -1.99 -10.42 -6.13
N LEU A 302 -2.89 -10.52 -7.10
CA LEU A 302 -3.96 -9.55 -7.32
C LEU A 302 -5.11 -9.94 -6.39
N THR A 303 -5.62 -8.98 -5.64
CA THR A 303 -6.70 -9.21 -4.68
C THR A 303 -7.90 -8.36 -5.01
N GLN A 304 -9.08 -8.89 -4.67
CA GLN A 304 -10.32 -8.16 -4.73
C GLN A 304 -10.71 -7.78 -3.30
N LYS A 305 -10.73 -6.48 -3.04
CA LYS A 305 -11.18 -5.90 -1.78
C LYS A 305 -12.65 -5.53 -1.89
N GLY A 306 -13.52 -6.42 -1.40
CA GLY A 306 -14.95 -6.16 -1.23
C GLY A 306 -15.36 -6.10 0.25
N TRP A 307 -16.58 -5.63 0.54
CA TRP A 307 -17.11 -5.60 1.91
C TRP A 307 -17.24 -7.01 2.53
N ARG A 308 -17.67 -8.00 1.74
CA ARG A 308 -17.90 -9.40 2.16
C ARG A 308 -17.16 -10.42 1.33
N VAL A 309 -16.29 -9.95 0.45
CA VAL A 309 -15.63 -10.77 -0.55
C VAL A 309 -14.14 -10.61 -0.37
N ALA A 310 -13.49 -11.75 -0.12
CA ALA A 310 -12.04 -11.87 -0.18
C ALA A 310 -11.72 -12.86 -1.29
N SER A 311 -11.04 -12.39 -2.33
CA SER A 311 -10.45 -13.24 -3.35
C SER A 311 -9.05 -12.77 -3.68
N SER A 312 -8.26 -13.72 -4.17
CA SER A 312 -6.89 -13.48 -4.62
C SER A 312 -6.60 -14.37 -5.81
N ALA A 313 -5.86 -13.85 -6.78
CA ALA A 313 -5.32 -14.61 -7.90
C ALA A 313 -3.80 -14.39 -7.96
N PRO A 314 -2.98 -15.45 -8.14
CA PRO A 314 -1.54 -15.28 -8.34
C PRO A 314 -1.25 -14.38 -9.54
N LEU A 315 -0.39 -13.38 -9.40
CA LEU A 315 -0.01 -12.49 -10.51
C LEU A 315 0.63 -13.25 -11.67
N SER A 316 1.28 -14.38 -11.38
CA SER A 316 1.88 -15.28 -12.36
C SER A 316 0.85 -15.99 -13.24
N SER A 317 -0.41 -16.07 -12.82
CA SER A 317 -1.50 -16.62 -13.63
C SER A 317 -2.21 -15.58 -14.50
N LEU A 318 -1.83 -14.31 -14.40
CA LEU A 318 -2.48 -13.21 -15.11
C LEU A 318 -1.73 -12.86 -16.41
N SER A 319 -2.42 -13.02 -17.52
CA SER A 319 -1.94 -12.57 -18.83
C SER A 319 -1.67 -11.06 -18.85
N PRO A 320 -0.70 -10.58 -19.68
CA PRO A 320 -0.50 -9.16 -19.92
C PRO A 320 -1.77 -8.46 -20.40
N LEU A 321 -2.04 -7.28 -19.85
CA LEU A 321 -3.09 -6.41 -20.37
C LEU A 321 -2.80 -6.07 -21.84
N PRO A 322 -3.83 -5.98 -22.70
CA PRO A 322 -3.65 -5.56 -24.09
C PRO A 322 -2.89 -4.23 -24.17
N ARG A 323 -1.87 -4.17 -25.03
CA ARG A 323 -1.16 -2.92 -25.29
C ARG A 323 -2.09 -1.92 -25.97
N CYS A 324 -1.92 -0.66 -25.61
CA CYS A 324 -2.09 0.43 -26.55
C CYS A 324 -0.74 0.61 -27.29
#